data_AF-A0A0N5CIS7-F1
#
_entry.id   AF-A0A0N5CIS7-F1
#
_cell.length_a   1.000
_cell.length_b   1.000
_cell.length_c   1.000
_cell.angle_alpha   90.00
_cell.angle_beta   90.00
_cell.angle_gamma   90.00
#
_symmetry.space_group_name_H-M   'P 1'
#
loop_
_entity.id
_entity.type
_entity.pdbx_description
1 polymer ?
#
loop_
_entity_poly.entity_id
_entity_poly.type
_entity_poly.pdbx_seq_one_letter_code
_entity_poly.pdbx_strand_id
1 'polypeptide(L)'
;MKVFKILTLFIIITISCIVIDGRTHVTMRVKGTPKCLEKRNTTTLIKENVTATLMKKNLSKPIKSEIGSCGGSITIKAYVKYDSIMNNLFYVNFNYSVSGFSYTNKIPKDCEKAYGISSKMRDYFCDFTTPTEKLFKDLCRNKVIFCLNV
;
A
#
# COMPACT_ATOMS: atom_id res chain seq x y z
N MET A 1 -40.54 18.19 28.81
CA MET A 1 -39.93 16.83 28.92
C MET A 1 -39.57 16.14 27.59
N LYS A 2 -39.74 16.75 26.40
CA LYS A 2 -39.39 16.10 25.11
C LYS A 2 -37.92 16.28 24.68
N VAL A 3 -37.26 17.35 25.14
CA VAL A 3 -35.88 17.72 24.76
C VAL A 3 -34.83 16.77 25.33
N PHE A 4 -35.03 16.26 26.56
CA PHE A 4 -34.10 15.33 27.19
C PHE A 4 -33.97 13.99 26.45
N LYS A 5 -35.06 13.49 25.83
CA LYS A 5 -35.04 12.20 25.11
C LYS A 5 -34.21 12.25 23.83
N ILE A 6 -34.16 13.39 23.15
CA ILE A 6 -33.39 13.56 21.90
C ILE A 6 -31.89 13.61 22.21
N LEU A 7 -31.50 14.29 23.30
CA LEU A 7 -30.11 14.38 23.73
C LEU A 7 -29.51 13.01 24.08
N THR A 8 -30.27 12.16 24.79
CA THR A 8 -29.82 10.81 25.16
C THR A 8 -29.59 9.93 23.93
N LEU A 9 -30.43 10.05 22.90
CA LEU A 9 -30.31 9.28 21.66
C LEU A 9 -29.03 9.67 20.88
N PHE A 10 -28.71 10.97 20.83
CA PHE A 10 -27.48 11.48 20.22
C PHE A 10 -26.22 11.03 20.96
N ILE A 11 -26.25 10.97 22.30
CA ILE A 11 -25.13 10.48 23.11
C ILE A 11 -24.89 8.99 22.85
N ILE A 12 -25.94 8.17 22.75
CA ILE A 12 -25.82 6.73 22.46
C ILE A 12 -25.22 6.50 21.07
N ILE A 13 -25.66 7.25 20.06
CA ILE A 13 -25.13 7.14 18.69
C ILE A 13 -23.67 7.60 18.62
N THR A 14 -23.32 8.72 19.28
CA THR A 14 -21.93 9.22 19.26
C THR A 14 -20.98 8.29 20.00
N ILE A 15 -21.36 7.71 21.14
CA ILE A 15 -20.56 6.68 21.82
C ILE A 15 -20.41 5.44 20.93
N SER A 16 -21.46 5.01 20.23
CA SER A 16 -21.41 3.82 19.35
C SER A 16 -20.46 3.98 18.16
N CYS A 17 -20.33 5.18 17.60
CA CYS A 17 -19.35 5.48 16.55
C CYS A 17 -17.90 5.52 17.07
N ILE A 18 -17.69 5.85 18.35
CA ILE A 18 -16.37 5.90 18.99
C ILE A 18 -15.83 4.47 19.26
N VAL A 19 -16.70 3.46 19.39
CA VAL A 19 -16.29 2.05 19.62
C VAL A 19 -15.96 1.26 18.35
N ILE A 20 -15.96 1.89 17.16
CA ILE A 20 -15.19 1.36 16.02
C ILE A 20 -13.72 1.67 16.33
N ASP A 21 -13.23 0.91 17.30
CA ASP A 21 -12.01 1.13 18.05
C ASP A 21 -10.79 0.96 17.12
N GLY A 22 -9.97 2.00 17.10
CA GLY A 22 -8.70 2.08 16.39
C GLY A 22 -7.64 1.04 16.80
N ARG A 23 -8.01 0.16 17.74
CA ARG A 23 -7.24 -1.00 18.21
C ARG A 23 -7.41 -2.24 17.35
N THR A 24 -8.27 -2.22 16.33
CA THR A 24 -8.46 -3.37 15.45
C THR A 24 -7.16 -3.64 14.67
N HIS A 25 -6.56 -4.79 14.96
CA HIS A 25 -5.43 -5.28 14.18
C HIS A 25 -5.96 -6.08 12.99
N VAL A 26 -5.29 -5.93 11.86
CA VAL A 26 -5.63 -6.55 10.58
C VAL A 26 -4.40 -7.19 9.96
N THR A 27 -4.62 -8.24 9.18
CA THR A 27 -3.59 -8.82 8.33
C THR A 27 -3.46 -7.94 7.07
N MET A 28 -2.41 -7.15 7.00
CA MET A 28 -2.08 -6.41 5.80
C MET A 28 -1.35 -7.33 4.81
N ARG A 29 -1.87 -7.40 3.58
CA ARG A 29 -1.25 -8.09 2.45
C ARG A 29 -0.88 -7.06 1.40
N VAL A 30 0.41 -6.88 1.17
CA VAL A 30 0.94 -5.94 0.19
C VAL A 30 1.53 -6.73 -0.96
N LYS A 31 0.99 -6.53 -2.16
CA LYS A 31 1.47 -7.15 -3.38
C LYS A 31 2.09 -6.09 -4.29
N GLY A 32 3.20 -6.43 -4.94
CA GLY A 32 3.80 -5.58 -5.95
C GLY A 32 4.65 -6.40 -6.92
N THR A 33 4.78 -5.93 -8.15
CA THR A 33 5.58 -6.60 -9.20
C THR A 33 6.68 -5.65 -9.66
N PRO A 34 7.86 -5.66 -9.03
CA PRO A 34 8.98 -4.79 -9.42
C PRO A 34 9.43 -5.13 -10.84
N LYS A 35 9.60 -4.13 -11.72
CA LYS A 35 10.13 -4.36 -13.07
C LYS A 35 11.62 -4.63 -13.05
N CYS A 36 12.12 -5.39 -14.02
CA CYS A 36 13.57 -5.51 -14.23
C CYS A 36 14.11 -4.23 -14.88
N LEU A 37 15.33 -3.86 -14.52
CA LEU A 37 16.01 -2.72 -15.14
C LEU A 37 16.61 -3.13 -16.48
N GLU A 38 16.59 -2.23 -17.46
CA GLU A 38 17.28 -2.41 -18.73
C GLU A 38 18.72 -1.93 -18.61
N LYS A 39 19.66 -2.72 -19.15
CA LYS A 39 21.06 -2.30 -19.22
C LYS A 39 21.21 -1.19 -20.25
N ARG A 40 21.85 -0.08 -19.85
CA ARG A 40 22.06 1.11 -20.69
C ARG A 40 22.62 0.72 -22.07
N ASN A 41 21.94 1.16 -23.12
CA ASN A 41 22.27 0.91 -24.54
C ASN A 41 22.08 -0.54 -25.01
N THR A 42 21.27 -1.34 -24.33
CA THR A 42 20.90 -2.69 -24.77
C THR A 42 19.42 -2.96 -24.49
N THR A 43 18.79 -3.83 -25.28
CA THR A 43 17.44 -4.37 -25.02
C THR A 43 17.44 -5.49 -23.97
N THR A 44 18.57 -5.72 -23.30
CA THR A 44 18.73 -6.82 -22.35
C THR A 44 18.28 -6.40 -20.95
N LEU A 45 17.32 -7.13 -20.40
CA LEU A 45 16.85 -6.97 -19.02
C LEU A 45 17.84 -7.58 -18.02
N ILE A 46 18.18 -6.81 -16.99
CA ILE A 46 18.95 -7.29 -15.84
C ILE A 46 17.99 -8.05 -14.94
N LYS A 47 18.08 -9.38 -14.94
CA LYS A 47 17.38 -10.22 -13.98
C LYS A 47 18.13 -10.20 -12.67
N GLU A 48 17.53 -9.60 -11.65
CA GLU A 48 18.10 -9.54 -10.31
C GLU A 48 17.05 -9.75 -9.23
N ASN A 49 17.54 -10.01 -8.03
CA ASN A 49 16.70 -10.11 -6.84
C ASN A 49 16.36 -8.71 -6.32
N VAL A 50 15.10 -8.55 -5.94
CA VAL A 50 14.54 -7.35 -5.36
C VAL A 50 14.06 -7.69 -3.96
N THR A 51 14.57 -6.96 -2.99
CA THR A 51 14.14 -7.05 -1.60
C THR A 51 13.04 -6.03 -1.37
N ALA A 52 11.81 -6.50 -1.15
CA ALA A 52 10.68 -5.67 -0.77
C ALA A 52 10.59 -5.62 0.77
N THR A 53 10.67 -4.42 1.34
CA THR A 53 10.71 -4.21 2.78
C THR A 53 9.58 -3.32 3.24
N LEU A 54 8.70 -3.86 4.07
CA LEU A 54 7.62 -3.12 4.71
C LEU A 54 8.14 -2.38 5.95
N MET A 55 7.95 -1.07 5.94
CA MET A 55 8.42 -0.15 6.96
C MET A 55 7.25 0.67 7.54
N LYS A 56 7.47 1.23 8.73
CA LYS A 56 6.58 2.20 9.36
C LYS A 56 7.37 3.46 9.69
N LYS A 57 6.82 4.65 9.40
CA LYS A 57 7.49 5.96 9.52
C LYS A 57 8.18 6.23 10.87
N ASN A 58 7.72 5.62 11.95
CA ASN A 58 8.23 5.83 13.31
C ASN A 58 8.99 4.61 13.87
N LEU A 59 9.31 3.63 13.02
CA LEU A 59 10.09 2.45 13.42
C LEU A 59 11.40 2.42 12.62
N SER A 60 12.52 2.27 13.33
CA SER A 60 13.84 2.10 12.71
C SER A 60 14.01 0.72 12.08
N LYS A 61 13.31 -0.29 12.60
CA LYS A 61 13.38 -1.66 12.12
C LYS A 61 12.29 -1.95 11.09
N PRO A 62 12.60 -2.74 10.05
CA PRO A 62 11.60 -3.23 9.14
C PRO A 62 10.60 -4.13 9.87
N ILE A 63 9.34 -4.05 9.46
CA ILE A 63 8.28 -4.93 9.99
C ILE A 63 8.44 -6.31 9.38
N LYS A 64 8.68 -6.35 8.06
CA LYS A 64 8.84 -7.57 7.29
C LYS A 64 9.60 -7.27 6.01
N SER A 65 10.42 -8.21 5.56
CA SER A 65 11.07 -8.17 4.26
C SER A 65 10.85 -9.48 3.54
N GLU A 66 10.70 -9.41 2.23
CA GLU A 66 10.59 -10.56 1.33
C GLU A 66 11.49 -10.31 0.12
N ILE A 67 12.09 -11.38 -0.41
CA ILE A 67 12.95 -11.32 -1.58
C ILE A 67 12.24 -12.03 -2.73
N GLY A 68 12.25 -11.42 -3.90
CA GLY A 68 11.77 -12.06 -5.13
C GLY A 68 12.57 -11.58 -6.34
N SER A 69 12.36 -12.21 -7.48
CA SER A 69 12.96 -11.75 -8.73
C SER A 69 12.24 -10.50 -9.26
N CYS A 70 12.97 -9.59 -9.90
CA CYS A 70 12.35 -8.60 -10.75
C CYS A 70 11.50 -9.29 -11.85
N GLY A 71 10.40 -8.65 -12.26
CA GLY A 71 9.37 -9.21 -13.14
C GLY A 71 8.42 -10.21 -12.46
N GLY A 72 8.76 -10.70 -11.26
CA GLY A 72 7.92 -11.58 -10.45
C GLY A 72 7.07 -10.81 -9.44
N SER A 73 5.92 -11.36 -9.05
CA SER A 73 5.10 -10.77 -7.99
C SER A 73 5.70 -11.07 -6.61
N ILE A 74 5.88 -10.04 -5.80
CA ILE A 74 6.30 -10.14 -4.40
C ILE A 74 5.11 -9.81 -3.51
N THR A 75 4.82 -10.66 -2.52
CA THR A 75 3.72 -10.45 -1.56
C THR A 75 4.26 -10.44 -0.14
N ILE A 76 4.10 -9.32 0.57
CA ILE A 76 4.43 -9.18 1.98
C ILE A 76 3.15 -9.33 2.80
N LYS A 77 3.18 -10.15 3.86
CA LYS A 77 2.09 -10.29 4.83
C LYS A 77 2.56 -9.83 6.20
N ALA A 78 1.80 -8.96 6.86
CA ALA A 78 2.13 -8.45 8.19
C ALA A 78 0.86 -8.19 9.01
N TYR A 79 0.93 -8.41 10.33
CA TYR A 79 -0.14 -8.08 11.25
C TYR A 79 0.07 -6.68 11.82
N VAL A 80 -0.86 -5.76 11.56
CA VAL A 80 -0.68 -4.32 11.87
C VAL A 80 -1.97 -3.69 12.40
N LYS A 81 -1.84 -2.55 13.08
CA LYS A 81 -3.01 -1.76 13.51
C LYS A 81 -3.65 -1.04 12.32
N TYR A 82 -4.97 -1.17 12.17
CA TYR A 82 -5.70 -0.53 11.07
C TYR A 82 -5.54 1.00 11.06
N ASP A 83 -5.57 1.65 12.22
CA ASP A 83 -5.32 3.08 12.33
C ASP A 83 -3.97 3.51 11.77
N SER A 84 -2.94 2.66 11.92
CA SER A 84 -1.63 2.97 11.35
C SER A 84 -1.65 2.94 9.83
N ILE A 85 -2.53 2.12 9.23
CA ILE A 85 -2.77 2.10 7.79
C ILE A 85 -3.46 3.40 7.40
N MET A 86 -4.61 3.72 8.01
CA MET A 86 -5.40 4.90 7.65
C MET A 86 -4.65 6.22 7.86
N ASN A 87 -3.72 6.27 8.81
CA ASN A 87 -2.86 7.43 9.06
C ASN A 87 -1.62 7.52 8.14
N ASN A 88 -1.55 6.75 7.05
CA ASN A 88 -0.45 6.77 6.08
C ASN A 88 0.94 6.51 6.69
N LEU A 89 1.01 5.63 7.71
CA LEU A 89 2.27 5.38 8.42
C LEU A 89 3.14 4.30 7.78
N PHE A 90 2.61 3.54 6.81
CA PHE A 90 3.31 2.42 6.18
C PHE A 90 3.82 2.75 4.78
N TYR A 91 4.94 2.14 4.42
CA TYR A 91 5.49 2.19 3.07
C TYR A 91 6.30 0.92 2.80
N VAL A 92 6.44 0.58 1.52
CA VAL A 92 7.28 -0.52 1.06
C VAL A 92 8.43 0.04 0.24
N ASN A 93 9.65 -0.31 0.64
CA ASN A 93 10.86 -0.02 -0.12
C ASN A 93 11.26 -1.26 -0.92
N PHE A 94 11.44 -1.11 -2.23
CA PHE A 94 11.96 -2.14 -3.12
C PHE A 94 13.41 -1.81 -3.43
N ASN A 95 14.33 -2.69 -3.04
CA ASN A 95 15.77 -2.52 -3.23
C ASN A 95 16.33 -3.59 -4.15
N TYR A 96 17.04 -3.17 -5.20
CA TYR A 96 17.64 -4.03 -6.22
C TYR A 96 19.08 -4.35 -5.83
N SER A 97 19.39 -5.62 -5.64
CA SER A 97 20.67 -6.04 -5.05
C SER A 97 21.89 -5.76 -5.91
N VAL A 98 21.75 -5.83 -7.24
CA VAL A 98 22.85 -5.73 -8.21
C VAL A 98 23.01 -4.29 -8.67
N SER A 99 21.90 -3.64 -9.05
CA SER A 99 21.94 -2.25 -9.53
C SER A 99 22.07 -1.21 -8.41
N GLY A 100 21.75 -1.57 -7.17
CA GLY A 100 21.70 -0.64 -6.04
C GLY A 100 20.55 0.38 -6.13
N PHE A 101 19.67 0.23 -7.12
CA PHE A 101 18.50 1.08 -7.29
C PHE A 101 17.47 0.77 -6.20
N SER A 102 16.77 1.79 -5.70
CA SER A 102 15.65 1.59 -4.79
C SER A 102 14.53 2.58 -5.04
N TYR A 103 13.30 2.16 -4.75
CA TYR A 103 12.13 3.03 -4.81
C TYR A 103 11.12 2.68 -3.72
N THR A 104 10.28 3.65 -3.35
CA THR A 104 9.35 3.52 -2.23
C THR A 104 7.92 3.80 -2.66
N ASN A 105 7.00 2.92 -2.25
CA ASN A 105 5.55 3.11 -2.39
C ASN A 105 4.90 3.27 -1.00
N LYS A 106 4.01 4.26 -0.86
CA LYS A 106 3.31 4.60 0.39
C LYS A 106 1.96 3.91 0.45
N ILE A 107 1.57 3.47 1.65
CA ILE A 107 0.27 2.83 1.92
C ILE A 107 -0.55 3.73 2.85
N PRO A 108 -1.85 3.95 2.57
CA PRO A 108 -2.64 3.47 1.45
C PRO A 108 -2.47 4.26 0.14
N LYS A 109 -1.79 5.42 0.17
CA LYS A 109 -1.80 6.40 -0.94
C LYS A 109 -1.49 5.84 -2.33
N ASP A 110 -0.54 4.92 -2.42
CA ASP A 110 -0.08 4.36 -3.70
C ASP A 110 -0.71 2.99 -4.03
N CYS A 111 -1.65 2.51 -3.20
CA CYS A 111 -2.42 1.31 -3.48
C CYS A 111 -3.49 1.62 -4.54
N GLU A 112 -3.51 0.91 -5.66
CA GLU A 112 -4.56 1.09 -6.67
C GLU A 112 -5.85 0.39 -6.25
N LYS A 113 -5.70 -0.81 -5.68
CA LYS A 113 -6.79 -1.60 -5.12
C LYS A 113 -6.58 -1.70 -3.62
N ALA A 114 -7.27 -0.82 -2.88
CA ALA A 114 -7.45 -0.95 -1.45
C ALA A 114 -8.84 -1.56 -1.21
N TYR A 115 -8.90 -2.84 -0.87
CA TYR A 115 -10.13 -3.50 -0.44
C TYR A 115 -9.90 -4.17 0.91
N GLY A 116 -10.93 -4.15 1.75
CA GLY A 116 -10.95 -4.89 3.00
C GLY A 116 -11.02 -4.01 4.23
N ILE A 117 -12.25 -3.58 4.56
CA ILE A 117 -12.85 -4.00 5.83
C ILE A 117 -14.30 -4.35 5.51
N SER A 118 -14.57 -5.64 5.23
CA SER A 118 -15.92 -6.15 5.50
C SER A 118 -15.95 -6.57 6.96
N SER A 119 -17.09 -6.47 7.63
CA SER A 119 -17.28 -6.88 9.03
C SER A 119 -16.86 -8.34 9.32
N LYS A 120 -16.60 -9.15 8.28
CA LYS A 120 -16.13 -10.54 8.36
C LYS A 120 -14.65 -10.73 8.02
N MET A 121 -13.98 -9.76 7.39
CA MET A 121 -12.59 -9.90 6.93
C MET A 121 -11.67 -8.89 7.63
N ARG A 122 -10.83 -9.41 8.54
CA ARG A 122 -9.74 -8.67 9.20
C ARG A 122 -8.49 -8.54 8.32
N ASP A 123 -8.67 -8.46 7.00
CA ASP A 123 -7.57 -8.43 6.05
C ASP A 123 -7.63 -7.11 5.26
N TYR A 124 -6.50 -6.40 5.21
CA TYR A 124 -6.32 -5.21 4.38
C TYR A 124 -5.43 -5.57 3.18
N PHE A 125 -5.94 -5.40 1.97
CA PHE A 125 -5.19 -5.69 0.75
C PHE A 125 -4.73 -4.40 0.09
N CYS A 126 -3.44 -4.34 -0.25
CA CYS A 126 -2.85 -3.29 -1.06
C CYS A 126 -2.12 -3.93 -2.23
N ASP A 127 -2.57 -3.65 -3.45
CA ASP A 127 -1.83 -4.00 -4.66
C ASP A 127 -1.19 -2.74 -5.24
N PHE A 128 0.13 -2.76 -5.41
CA PHE A 128 0.85 -1.75 -6.17
C PHE A 128 0.83 -2.17 -7.64
N THR A 129 0.01 -1.50 -8.45
CA THR A 129 0.17 -1.56 -9.90
C THR A 129 1.54 -1.01 -10.29
N THR A 130 2.00 -1.43 -11.48
CA THR A 130 3.39 -1.20 -11.85
C THR A 130 3.69 0.30 -11.86
N PRO A 131 4.91 0.72 -11.47
CA PRO A 131 5.32 2.12 -11.55
C PRO A 131 5.12 2.74 -12.94
N THR A 132 5.12 1.92 -13.99
CA THR A 132 4.89 2.34 -15.37
C THR A 132 3.41 2.62 -15.64
N GLU A 133 2.46 1.84 -15.13
CA GLU A 133 1.03 2.19 -15.25
C GLU A 133 0.70 3.44 -14.46
N LYS A 134 1.35 3.65 -13.30
CA LYS A 134 1.21 4.90 -12.54
C LYS A 134 1.86 6.08 -13.25
N LEU A 135 3.08 5.91 -13.77
CA LEU A 135 3.79 6.91 -14.56
C LEU A 135 3.04 7.24 -15.86
N PHE A 136 2.52 6.24 -16.57
CA PHE A 136 1.67 6.43 -17.74
C PHE A 136 0.37 7.13 -17.35
N LYS A 137 -0.31 6.73 -16.27
CA LYS A 137 -1.50 7.44 -15.76
C LYS A 137 -1.20 8.90 -15.39
N ASP A 138 -0.06 9.18 -14.77
CA ASP A 138 0.35 10.52 -14.36
C ASP A 138 0.77 11.37 -15.59
N LEU A 139 1.47 10.78 -16.56
CA LEU A 139 1.83 11.42 -17.84
C LEU A 139 0.59 11.67 -18.71
N CYS A 140 -0.39 10.74 -18.72
CA CYS A 140 -1.68 10.91 -19.39
C CYS A 140 -2.52 11.99 -18.71
N ARG A 141 -2.61 12.01 -17.37
CA ARG A 141 -3.34 13.05 -16.61
C ARG A 141 -2.77 14.45 -16.83
N ASN A 142 -1.45 14.56 -16.94
CA ASN A 142 -0.76 15.81 -17.19
C ASN A 142 -0.67 16.19 -18.68
N LYS A 143 -1.38 15.46 -19.58
CA LYS A 143 -1.41 15.66 -21.04
C LYS A 143 -0.02 15.72 -21.70
N VAL A 144 0.97 15.03 -21.13
CA VAL A 144 2.35 15.04 -21.66
C VAL A 144 2.48 14.13 -22.89
N ILE A 145 1.59 13.15 -23.05
CA ILE A 145 1.60 12.17 -24.15
C ILE A 145 0.15 11.87 -24.60
N PHE A 146 -0.07 11.61 -25.91
CA PHE A 146 -1.33 11.06 -26.43
C PHE A 146 -1.48 9.60 -25.98
N CYS A 147 -2.47 9.33 -25.13
CA CYS A 147 -2.74 7.99 -24.63
C CYS A 147 -3.78 7.33 -25.54
N LEU A 148 -3.35 6.34 -26.33
CA LEU A 148 -4.25 5.45 -27.06
C LEU A 148 -4.97 4.57 -26.03
N ASN A 149 -6.30 4.57 -26.07
CA ASN A 149 -7.14 3.68 -25.27
C ASN A 149 -6.80 2.23 -25.63
N VAL A 150 -6.18 1.52 -24.68
CA VAL A 150 -6.08 0.05 -24.66
C VAL A 150 -6.85 -0.44 -23.45
#